data_AF-A0AA36GK68-F1
#
_entry.id   AF-A0AA36GK68-F1
#
_cell.length_a   1.000
_cell.length_b   1.000
_cell.length_c   1.000
_cell.angle_alpha   90.00
_cell.angle_beta   90.00
_cell.angle_gamma   90.00
#
_symmetry.space_group_name_H-M   'P 1'
#
loop_
_entity.id
_entity.type
_entity.pdbx_description
1 polymer ?
#
loop_
_entity_poly.entity_id
_entity_poly.type
_entity_poly.pdbx_seq_one_letter_code
_entity_poly.pdbx_strand_id
1 'polypeptide(L)'
;MTEVAAGDIPFQNIPHAENVSTMKCDKSTIPNATVIKPYYSTHMYHLFFIDSSKVPKGWIDGKPRLFLSKKAEDTCISVPVFHKANHRRLYFGETYNTTGYYFYNAYAFTSYCVSPEGDCLGKEEIREYVDLNGNFFYDKTGRKDLSYSEVRQTFYIAGID
;
A
#
# COMPACT_ATOMS: atom_id res chain seq x y z
N MET A 1 25.86 17.89 17.59
CA MET A 1 25.13 18.28 16.37
C MET A 1 23.72 17.77 16.53
N THR A 2 22.76 18.67 16.72
CA THR A 2 21.37 18.32 17.01
C THR A 2 20.70 18.02 15.69
N GLU A 3 20.42 16.75 15.42
CA GLU A 3 19.68 16.31 14.25
C GLU A 3 18.26 16.88 14.38
N VAL A 4 17.95 17.89 13.56
CA VAL A 4 16.60 18.43 13.45
C VAL A 4 15.77 17.30 12.85
N ALA A 5 14.84 16.74 13.63
CA ALA A 5 13.89 15.77 13.12
C ALA A 5 13.16 16.41 11.94
N ALA A 6 13.49 15.99 10.72
CA ALA A 6 12.75 16.38 9.53
C ALA A 6 11.30 15.93 9.77
N GLY A 7 10.38 16.91 9.79
CA GLY A 7 8.95 16.62 9.92
C GLY A 7 8.48 15.65 8.82
N ASP A 8 7.41 14.91 9.09
CA ASP A 8 6.84 13.98 8.12
C ASP A 8 6.50 14.71 6.81
N ILE A 9 6.87 14.10 5.68
CA ILE A 9 6.47 14.59 4.36
C ILE A 9 4.95 14.45 4.25
N PRO A 10 4.21 15.51 3.90
CA PRO A 10 2.76 15.46 3.80
C PRO A 10 2.33 14.51 2.67
N PHE A 11 1.16 13.87 2.85
CA PHE A 11 0.59 13.02 1.81
C PHE A 11 0.28 13.81 0.55
N GLN A 12 0.71 13.24 -0.58
CA GLN A 12 0.44 13.79 -1.91
C GLN A 12 -0.79 13.11 -2.51
N ASN A 13 -1.63 13.91 -3.16
CA ASN A 13 -2.69 13.40 -4.01
C ASN A 13 -2.08 13.13 -5.39
N ILE A 14 -2.01 11.85 -5.79
CA ILE A 14 -1.47 11.46 -7.09
C ILE A 14 -2.62 11.42 -8.10
N PRO A 15 -2.53 12.13 -9.24
CA PRO A 15 -3.58 12.15 -10.25
C PRO A 15 -3.98 10.73 -10.68
N HIS A 16 -5.28 10.50 -10.79
CA HIS A 16 -5.79 9.26 -11.39
C HIS A 16 -5.47 9.26 -12.89
N ALA A 17 -4.95 8.15 -13.41
CA ALA A 17 -4.77 7.98 -14.85
C ALA A 17 -6.16 7.93 -15.53
N GLU A 18 -6.46 8.87 -16.43
CA GLU A 18 -7.73 8.88 -17.18
C GLU A 18 -7.86 7.68 -18.14
N ASN A 19 -6.71 7.11 -18.56
CA ASN A 19 -6.64 5.97 -19.45
C ASN A 19 -6.68 4.65 -18.66
N VAL A 20 -7.89 4.19 -18.36
CA VAL A 20 -8.11 2.85 -17.79
C VAL A 20 -7.85 1.82 -18.89
N SER A 21 -6.90 0.90 -18.67
CA SER A 21 -6.67 -0.22 -19.60
C SER A 21 -7.99 -0.96 -19.85
N THR A 22 -8.36 -1.14 -21.12
CA THR A 22 -9.56 -1.91 -21.52
C THR A 22 -9.32 -3.42 -21.47
N MET A 23 -8.06 -3.83 -21.33
CA MET A 23 -7.64 -5.22 -21.30
C MET A 23 -7.95 -5.83 -19.93
N LYS A 24 -8.80 -6.86 -19.88
CA LYS A 24 -9.09 -7.57 -18.62
C LYS A 24 -8.06 -8.68 -18.43
N CYS A 25 -7.41 -8.70 -17.27
CA CYS A 25 -6.56 -9.81 -16.88
C CYS A 25 -7.39 -10.93 -16.23
N ASP A 26 -7.00 -12.19 -16.45
CA ASP A 26 -7.69 -13.33 -15.86
C ASP A 26 -7.26 -13.51 -14.39
N LYS A 27 -8.21 -13.78 -13.50
CA LYS A 27 -8.02 -13.64 -12.03
C LYS A 27 -6.96 -14.58 -11.44
N SER A 28 -6.55 -15.61 -12.18
CA SER A 28 -5.76 -16.75 -11.70
C SER A 28 -4.26 -16.47 -11.55
N THR A 29 -3.75 -15.38 -12.12
CA THR A 29 -2.34 -14.99 -12.01
C THR A 29 -2.23 -13.68 -11.23
N ILE A 30 -1.96 -13.78 -9.92
CA ILE A 30 -1.28 -12.70 -9.20
C ILE A 30 0.21 -12.94 -9.45
N PRO A 31 0.85 -12.24 -10.39
CA PRO A 31 2.25 -12.47 -10.68
C PRO A 31 3.09 -11.95 -9.52
N ASN A 32 4.31 -12.50 -9.39
CA ASN A 32 5.40 -12.10 -8.50
C ASN A 32 5.14 -10.81 -7.68
N ALA A 33 4.42 -10.96 -6.56
CA ALA A 33 3.97 -9.85 -5.73
C ALA A 33 4.85 -9.67 -4.49
N THR A 34 4.98 -8.44 -4.03
CA THR A 34 5.39 -8.14 -2.66
C THR A 34 4.16 -8.22 -1.78
N VAL A 35 4.21 -9.09 -0.77
CA VAL A 35 3.11 -9.28 0.17
C VAL A 35 3.37 -8.43 1.41
N ILE A 36 2.53 -7.43 1.64
CA ILE A 36 2.54 -6.63 2.87
C ILE A 36 1.46 -7.18 3.80
N LYS A 37 1.85 -7.51 5.03
CA LYS A 37 0.95 -8.05 6.05
C LYS A 37 0.78 -7.06 7.20
N PRO A 38 -0.46 -6.76 7.63
CA PRO A 38 -0.70 -6.07 8.87
C PRO A 38 -0.42 -7.01 10.04
N TYR A 39 0.18 -6.49 11.09
CA TYR A 39 0.32 -7.16 12.38
C TYR A 39 -0.23 -6.23 13.45
N TYR A 40 -0.85 -6.81 14.47
CA TYR A 40 -1.36 -6.05 15.60
C TYR A 40 -0.84 -6.56 16.93
N SER A 41 -0.63 -5.62 17.86
CA SER A 41 -0.31 -5.93 19.25
C SER A 41 -1.58 -6.05 20.10
N THR A 42 -1.45 -6.48 21.35
CA THR A 42 -2.54 -6.48 22.34
C THR A 42 -3.10 -5.08 22.64
N HIS A 43 -2.33 -4.03 22.32
CA HIS A 43 -2.77 -2.62 22.40
C HIS A 43 -3.39 -2.13 21.08
N MET A 44 -3.69 -3.06 20.16
CA MET A 44 -4.32 -2.85 18.86
C MET A 44 -3.58 -1.95 17.86
N TYR A 45 -2.29 -1.65 18.07
CA TYR A 45 -1.51 -0.93 17.04
C TYR A 45 -1.27 -1.78 15.80
N HIS A 46 -1.60 -1.25 14.62
CA HIS A 46 -1.32 -1.89 13.34
C HIS A 46 0.03 -1.43 12.78
N LEU A 47 0.91 -2.38 12.47
CA LEU A 47 2.14 -2.16 11.70
C LEU A 47 2.14 -3.06 10.48
N PHE A 48 2.82 -2.64 9.43
CA PHE A 48 2.87 -3.35 8.16
C PHE A 48 4.28 -3.89 7.92
N PHE A 49 4.37 -5.16 7.54
CA PHE A 49 5.65 -5.84 7.32
C PHE A 49 5.62 -6.67 6.04
N ILE A 50 6.75 -6.67 5.32
CA ILE A 50 7.01 -7.60 4.21
C ILE A 50 7.73 -8.88 4.66
N ASP A 51 8.43 -8.82 5.78
CA ASP A 51 9.26 -9.89 6.32
C ASP A 51 8.82 -10.22 7.75
N SER A 52 8.22 -11.39 7.93
CA SER A 52 7.70 -11.83 9.23
C SER A 52 8.78 -12.05 10.27
N SER A 53 10.06 -12.23 9.88
CA SER A 53 11.16 -12.35 10.84
C SER A 53 11.45 -11.05 11.59
N LYS A 54 11.01 -9.91 11.05
CA LYS A 54 11.16 -8.57 11.65
C LYS A 54 10.00 -8.19 12.57
N VAL A 55 8.98 -9.04 12.67
CA VAL A 55 7.80 -8.77 13.48
C VAL A 55 8.17 -8.92 14.96
N PRO A 56 7.84 -7.93 15.82
CA PRO A 56 8.13 -8.04 17.24
C PRO A 56 7.39 -9.22 17.88
N LYS A 57 8.04 -9.87 18.86
CA LYS A 57 7.47 -11.02 19.57
C LYS A 57 6.12 -10.68 20.19
N GLY A 58 5.13 -11.56 20.00
CA GLY A 58 3.78 -11.43 20.57
C GLY A 58 2.79 -10.63 19.72
N TRP A 59 3.21 -10.12 18.55
CA TRP A 59 2.30 -9.53 17.58
C TRP A 59 1.59 -10.62 16.78
N ILE A 60 0.34 -10.35 16.40
CA ILE A 60 -0.57 -11.29 15.75
C ILE A 60 -0.72 -10.92 14.27
N ASP A 61 -0.66 -11.91 13.37
CA ASP A 61 -0.90 -11.73 11.93
C ASP A 61 -2.34 -11.26 11.71
N GLY A 62 -2.49 -10.12 11.06
CA GLY A 62 -3.77 -9.48 10.78
C GLY A 62 -4.28 -9.71 9.36
N LYS A 63 -5.45 -9.14 9.08
CA LYS A 63 -6.04 -9.06 7.75
C LYS A 63 -6.46 -7.62 7.43
N PRO A 64 -6.53 -7.24 6.14
CA PRO A 64 -6.19 -8.05 4.96
C PRO A 64 -4.69 -8.02 4.61
N ARG A 65 -4.22 -9.04 3.90
CA ARG A 65 -2.90 -9.08 3.25
C ARG A 65 -2.97 -8.37 1.92
N LEU A 66 -1.98 -7.50 1.65
CA LEU A 66 -1.91 -6.73 0.40
C LEU A 66 -0.89 -7.36 -0.53
N PHE A 67 -1.29 -7.62 -1.78
CA PHE A 67 -0.40 -8.15 -2.82
C PHE A 67 -0.14 -7.02 -3.82
N LEU A 68 1.08 -6.48 -3.80
CA LEU A 68 1.50 -5.37 -4.64
C LEU A 68 2.44 -5.86 -5.74
N SER A 69 2.38 -5.24 -6.91
CA SER A 69 3.26 -5.58 -8.02
C SER A 69 4.72 -5.30 -7.66
N LYS A 70 5.65 -6.19 -8.02
CA LYS A 70 7.09 -5.87 -8.01
C LYS A 70 7.55 -5.13 -9.25
N LYS A 71 6.71 -5.06 -10.29
CA LYS A 71 6.99 -4.42 -11.58
C LYS A 71 6.30 -3.06 -11.63
N ALA A 72 7.07 -2.02 -11.92
CA ALA A 72 6.54 -0.75 -12.40
C ALA A 72 6.23 -0.88 -13.90
N GLU A 73 5.16 -0.24 -14.34
CA GLU A 73 4.70 -0.27 -15.72
C GLU A 73 4.47 1.13 -16.26
N ASP A 74 4.85 1.36 -17.53
CA ASP A 74 4.78 2.67 -18.20
C ASP A 74 3.38 2.97 -18.77
N THR A 75 2.59 1.93 -19.02
CA THR A 75 1.21 2.07 -19.54
C THR A 75 0.21 2.51 -18.46
N CYS A 76 0.64 2.53 -17.21
CA CYS A 76 -0.13 2.93 -16.04
C CYS A 76 0.69 3.89 -15.19
N ILE A 77 0.06 4.65 -14.29
CA ILE A 77 0.82 5.42 -13.30
C ILE A 77 1.21 4.47 -12.16
N SER A 78 2.48 4.05 -12.20
CA SER A 78 3.10 3.25 -11.14
C SER A 78 3.44 4.11 -9.93
N VAL A 79 3.03 3.66 -8.75
CA VAL A 79 3.20 4.38 -7.49
C VAL A 79 4.04 3.51 -6.54
N PRO A 80 5.31 3.85 -6.30
CA PRO A 80 6.15 3.09 -5.38
C PRO A 80 5.62 3.18 -3.95
N VAL A 81 5.76 2.08 -3.20
CA VAL A 81 5.30 1.95 -1.82
C VAL A 81 6.47 1.88 -0.86
N PHE A 82 6.43 2.76 0.14
CA PHE A 82 7.43 2.93 1.17
C PHE A 82 6.83 2.67 2.55
N HIS A 83 7.71 2.39 3.51
CA HIS A 83 7.40 2.50 4.92
C HIS A 83 8.42 3.39 5.62
N LYS A 84 8.01 3.97 6.75
CA LYS A 84 8.90 4.70 7.65
C LYS A 84 9.05 3.89 8.94
N ALA A 85 10.28 3.76 9.44
CA ALA A 85 10.53 3.03 10.67
C ALA A 85 9.69 3.61 11.84
N ASN A 86 9.13 2.73 12.68
CA ASN A 86 8.25 3.08 13.79
C ASN A 86 6.95 3.82 13.42
N HIS A 87 6.57 3.84 12.14
CA HIS A 87 5.30 4.43 11.69
C HIS A 87 4.31 3.34 11.28
N ARG A 88 3.02 3.67 11.43
CA ARG A 88 1.90 2.74 11.26
C ARG A 88 1.29 2.74 9.86
N ARG A 89 1.94 3.40 8.88
CA ARG A 89 1.36 3.69 7.57
C ARG A 89 2.29 3.27 6.44
N LEU A 90 1.67 2.96 5.31
CA LEU A 90 2.28 2.87 4.01
C LEU A 90 2.28 4.25 3.35
N TYR A 91 3.36 4.56 2.67
CA TYR A 91 3.56 5.84 2.01
C TYR A 91 3.69 5.60 0.51
N PHE A 92 2.86 6.29 -0.27
CA PHE A 92 2.68 6.04 -1.70
C PHE A 92 3.25 7.21 -2.51
N GLY A 93 4.21 6.94 -3.39
CA GLY A 93 4.76 7.93 -4.34
C GLY A 93 6.25 8.22 -4.18
N GLU A 94 6.84 8.73 -5.25
CA GLU A 94 8.29 9.02 -5.36
C GLU A 94 8.79 10.07 -4.36
N THR A 95 7.91 10.93 -3.82
CA THR A 95 8.31 11.93 -2.82
C THR A 95 8.89 11.30 -1.54
N TYR A 96 8.61 10.02 -1.30
CA TYR A 96 9.13 9.26 -0.16
C TYR A 96 10.41 8.50 -0.50
N ASN A 97 10.97 8.66 -1.70
CA ASN A 97 12.29 8.14 -2.06
C ASN A 97 13.40 9.03 -1.47
N THR A 98 13.45 9.07 -0.14
CA THR A 98 14.34 9.93 0.63
C THR A 98 14.71 9.26 1.95
N THR A 99 15.70 9.82 2.64
CA THR A 99 16.21 9.27 3.90
C THR A 99 15.09 9.12 4.94
N GLY A 100 15.07 7.98 5.64
CA GLY A 100 14.08 7.65 6.66
C GLY A 100 12.89 6.85 6.14
N TYR A 101 12.70 6.79 4.83
CA TYR A 101 11.71 5.95 4.17
C TYR A 101 12.41 4.80 3.44
N TYR A 102 11.79 3.64 3.45
CA TYR A 102 12.37 2.43 2.89
C TYR A 102 11.41 1.83 1.87
N PHE A 103 11.90 1.71 0.65
CA PHE A 103 11.16 1.15 -0.46
C PHE A 103 10.90 -0.34 -0.22
N TYR A 104 9.64 -0.77 -0.36
CA TYR A 104 9.26 -2.18 -0.21
C TYR A 104 9.49 -3.04 -1.45
N ASN A 105 10.12 -2.49 -2.50
CA ASN A 105 10.17 -3.16 -3.81
C ASN A 105 8.76 -3.54 -4.27
N ALA A 106 7.86 -2.57 -4.20
CA ALA A 106 6.43 -2.76 -4.39
C ALA A 106 5.81 -1.52 -5.03
N TYR A 107 4.88 -1.74 -5.96
CA TYR A 107 4.15 -0.71 -6.68
C TYR A 107 2.65 -0.95 -6.54
N ALA A 108 1.93 0.13 -6.26
CA ALA A 108 0.50 0.26 -6.47
C ALA A 108 0.25 1.10 -7.73
N PHE A 109 -1.00 1.21 -8.17
CA PHE A 109 -1.36 1.96 -9.36
C PHE A 109 -2.49 2.94 -9.07
N THR A 110 -2.57 4.04 -9.80
CA THR A 110 -3.69 4.99 -9.62
C THR A 110 -4.96 4.54 -10.33
N SER A 111 -4.88 3.55 -11.22
CA SER A 111 -5.98 3.00 -12.02
C SER A 111 -5.81 1.49 -12.20
N TYR A 112 -6.83 0.81 -12.73
CA TYR A 112 -6.69 -0.58 -13.17
C TYR A 112 -5.53 -0.73 -14.15
N CYS A 113 -4.65 -1.71 -13.89
CA CYS A 113 -3.40 -1.88 -14.62
C CYS A 113 -3.11 -3.35 -14.97
N VAL A 114 -2.78 -3.56 -16.24
CA VAL A 114 -2.40 -4.86 -16.81
C VAL A 114 -1.14 -4.65 -17.65
N SER A 115 -0.15 -5.53 -17.52
CA SER A 115 1.06 -5.46 -18.34
C SER A 115 0.76 -5.78 -19.82
N PRO A 116 1.64 -5.41 -20.77
CA PRO A 116 1.56 -5.86 -22.15
C PRO A 116 1.51 -7.39 -22.29
N GLU A 117 2.09 -8.12 -21.34
CA GLU A 117 2.08 -9.59 -21.29
C GLU A 117 0.76 -10.17 -20.76
N GLY A 118 -0.14 -9.34 -20.22
CA GLY A 118 -1.43 -9.77 -19.66
C GLY A 118 -1.45 -9.96 -18.15
N ASP A 119 -0.40 -9.57 -17.43
CA ASP A 119 -0.30 -9.74 -15.98
C ASP A 119 -1.18 -8.74 -15.23
N CYS A 120 -1.95 -9.21 -14.24
CA CYS A 120 -2.72 -8.37 -13.33
C CYS A 120 -1.80 -7.60 -12.36
N LEU A 121 -1.37 -6.39 -12.72
CA LEU A 121 -0.52 -5.58 -11.83
C LEU A 121 -1.33 -4.81 -10.78
N GLY A 122 -2.50 -4.30 -11.16
CA GLY A 122 -3.40 -3.53 -10.29
C GLY A 122 -4.86 -3.76 -10.65
N LYS A 123 -5.58 -4.60 -9.90
CA LYS A 123 -6.98 -4.96 -10.19
C LYS A 123 -7.95 -4.72 -9.04
N GLU A 124 -7.48 -4.81 -7.80
CA GLU A 124 -8.29 -4.58 -6.61
C GLU A 124 -8.08 -3.16 -6.11
N GLU A 125 -9.17 -2.44 -5.90
CA GLU A 125 -9.14 -1.12 -5.28
C GLU A 125 -8.88 -1.24 -3.78
N ILE A 126 -7.99 -0.39 -3.27
CA ILE A 126 -7.77 -0.19 -1.85
C ILE A 126 -7.83 1.29 -1.50
N ARG A 127 -8.21 1.57 -0.26
CA ARG A 127 -8.10 2.88 0.39
C ARG A 127 -7.52 2.73 1.78
N GLU A 128 -6.87 3.79 2.23
CA GLU A 128 -6.52 3.91 3.63
C GLU A 128 -7.75 4.39 4.44
N TYR A 129 -7.95 3.71 5.56
CA TYR A 129 -9.00 3.97 6.53
C TYR A 129 -8.39 4.11 7.92
N VAL A 130 -9.15 4.73 8.83
CA VAL A 130 -8.82 4.86 10.24
C VAL A 130 -9.98 4.36 11.10
N ASP A 131 -9.68 3.56 12.13
CA ASP A 131 -10.66 3.15 13.15
C ASP A 131 -10.78 4.18 14.28
N LEU A 132 -11.68 3.92 15.24
CA LEU A 132 -11.90 4.76 16.42
C LEU A 132 -10.67 4.84 17.34
N ASN A 133 -9.73 3.90 17.24
CA ASN A 133 -8.50 3.85 18.02
C ASN A 133 -7.33 4.52 17.30
N GLY A 134 -7.57 5.11 16.12
CA GLY A 134 -6.54 5.75 15.32
C GLY A 134 -5.58 4.76 14.65
N ASN A 135 -6.02 3.53 14.40
CA ASN A 135 -5.28 2.53 13.64
C ASN A 135 -5.58 2.64 12.15
N PHE A 136 -4.55 2.49 11.34
CA PHE A 136 -4.66 2.57 9.89
C PHE A 136 -4.91 1.19 9.28
N PHE A 137 -5.82 1.15 8.32
CA PHE A 137 -6.20 -0.04 7.57
C PHE A 137 -6.12 0.26 6.08
N TYR A 138 -5.64 -0.69 5.30
CA TYR A 138 -5.76 -0.65 3.84
C TYR A 138 -6.71 -1.77 3.44
N ASP A 139 -7.88 -1.41 2.95
CA ASP A 139 -8.94 -2.36 2.63
C ASP A 139 -9.70 -1.90 1.37
N LYS A 140 -10.58 -2.76 0.89
CA LYS A 140 -11.45 -2.49 -0.26
C LYS A 140 -12.30 -1.25 -0.04
N THR A 141 -12.57 -0.56 -1.15
CA THR A 141 -13.46 0.59 -1.18
C THR A 141 -14.87 0.23 -0.68
N GLY A 142 -15.45 1.08 0.17
CA GLY A 142 -16.84 0.97 0.62
C GLY A 142 -17.09 0.26 1.98
N ARG A 143 -16.05 0.01 2.79
CA ARG A 143 -16.22 -0.41 4.20
C ARG A 143 -17.00 0.64 5.00
N LYS A 144 -18.04 0.22 5.74
CA LYS A 144 -18.96 1.11 6.47
C LYS A 144 -18.57 1.36 7.93
N ASP A 145 -17.70 0.52 8.48
CA ASP A 145 -17.25 0.49 9.87
C ASP A 145 -15.97 1.28 10.11
N LEU A 146 -15.36 1.84 9.05
CA LEU A 146 -14.12 2.58 9.11
C LEU A 146 -14.29 3.99 8.52
N SER A 147 -13.57 4.96 9.09
CA SER A 147 -13.56 6.34 8.60
C SER A 147 -12.46 6.53 7.56
N TYR A 148 -12.67 7.44 6.60
CA TYR A 148 -11.61 7.81 5.66
C TYR A 148 -10.47 8.53 6.39
N SER A 149 -9.23 8.17 6.06
CA SER A 149 -8.07 8.97 6.46
C SER A 149 -7.94 10.23 5.59
N GLU A 150 -6.98 11.09 5.93
CA GLU A 150 -6.65 12.29 5.17
C GLU A 150 -6.06 11.99 3.77
N VAL A 151 -5.56 10.78 3.53
CA VAL A 151 -4.99 10.38 2.23
C VAL A 151 -6.05 10.41 1.13
N ARG A 152 -7.32 10.15 1.46
CA ARG A 152 -8.53 10.24 0.59
C ARG A 152 -8.31 9.82 -0.87
N GLN A 153 -7.46 8.83 -1.11
CA GLN A 153 -7.04 8.39 -2.45
C GLN A 153 -7.26 6.89 -2.60
N THR A 154 -7.75 6.48 -3.77
CA THR A 154 -7.83 5.07 -4.17
C THR A 154 -6.53 4.67 -4.85
N PHE A 155 -6.03 3.49 -4.51
CA PHE A 155 -4.98 2.80 -5.25
C PHE A 155 -5.47 1.44 -5.74
N TYR A 156 -4.83 0.92 -6.78
CA TYR A 156 -5.07 -0.40 -7.34
C TYR A 156 -3.86 -1.29 -7.07
N ILE A 157 -4.11 -2.49 -6.56
CA ILE A 157 -3.07 -3.49 -6.25
C ILE A 157 -3.41 -4.84 -6.90
N ALA A 158 -2.44 -5.74 -6.99
CA ALA A 158 -2.59 -7.02 -7.68
C ALA A 158 -3.61 -7.95 -6.98
N GLY A 159 -3.77 -7.85 -5.66
CA GLY A 159 -4.75 -8.64 -4.91
C GLY A 159 -4.83 -8.30 -3.42
N ILE A 160 -5.86 -8.84 -2.77
CA ILE A 160 -6.12 -8.68 -1.32
C ILE A 160 -6.79 -9.95 -0.76
N ASP A 161 -6.34 -10.44 0.41
CA ASP A 161 -6.83 -11.67 1.12
C ASP A 161 -7.05 -11.45 2.62
#